data_AF-X0SKE3-F1
#
_entry.id   AF-X0SKE3-F1
#
_cell.length_a   1.000
_cell.length_b   1.000
_cell.length_c   1.000
_cell.angle_alpha   90.00
_cell.angle_beta   90.00
_cell.angle_gamma   90.00
#
_symmetry.space_group_name_H-M   'P 1'
#
loop_
_entity.id
_entity.type
_entity.pdbx_description
1 polymer ?
#
loop_
_entity_poly.entity_id
_entity_poly.type
_entity_poly.pdbx_seq_one_letter_code
_entity_poly.pdbx_strand_id
1 'polypeptide(L)'
;CPTSGMCVTCVEGCIGMCEIGKSAYRGHEVIYPQPFGIITTASQKAYPVDLAHFNIMGTAVGAAGIEADSDKAIFPNVDLETRLGHDKGIKLRLPIVIPGLGSTNIASQNWEGLAIGSAIAGTPLTIGENVCGMDVESKIENGRVVHSTDLERRVKLYQEWQRDGYGAIVVQANVEDGRLGVLEYAIEKLGVEVVELKWGQGAKDIGGEVKVKSLEKAQLLKRRGYVVLPDPLDPARVEEFGKGVFTEFERHSRVGMVNEEDFLESVSQLRKAGAKYISLKTGAYRPADLARAVKFSSMAKIDYLTIDAAGGGTGMSPWRMMNEWGV
;
A
#
# COMPACT_ATOMS: atom_id res chain seq x y z
N CYS A 1 29.39 3.41 13.40
CA CYS A 1 29.82 2.25 12.59
C CYS A 1 28.68 1.87 11.64
N PRO A 2 28.85 2.00 10.31
CA PRO A 2 27.77 1.72 9.34
C PRO A 2 27.31 0.25 9.35
N THR A 3 28.09 -0.65 9.94
CA THR A 3 27.81 -2.09 9.97
C THR A 3 27.07 -2.58 11.22
N SER A 4 27.10 -1.84 12.34
CA SER A 4 26.54 -2.33 13.62
C SER A 4 25.66 -1.33 14.38
N GLY A 5 25.58 -0.07 13.95
CA GLY A 5 24.91 0.98 14.72
C GLY A 5 25.62 1.36 16.02
N MET A 6 26.78 0.76 16.34
CA MET A 6 27.63 1.16 17.46
C MET A 6 28.40 2.45 17.16
N CYS A 7 28.64 3.24 18.21
CA CYS A 7 29.71 4.22 18.20
C CYS A 7 31.07 3.53 18.04
N VAL A 8 32.09 4.27 17.57
CA VAL A 8 33.44 3.71 17.34
C VAL A 8 34.14 3.32 18.65
N THR A 9 33.68 3.84 19.78
CA THR A 9 34.20 3.53 21.12
C THR A 9 33.03 3.24 22.06
N CYS A 10 32.83 1.97 22.43
CA CYS A 10 31.88 1.59 23.47
C CYS A 10 32.64 1.52 24.80
N VAL A 11 32.26 2.36 25.77
CA VAL A 11 32.90 2.42 27.09
C VAL A 11 31.94 1.90 28.17
N GLU A 12 32.50 1.24 29.17
CA GLU A 12 31.77 0.88 30.39
C GLU A 12 31.21 2.13 31.06
N GLY A 13 29.95 2.08 31.52
CA GLY A 13 29.29 3.23 32.15
C GLY A 13 28.81 4.33 31.20
N CYS A 14 28.84 4.09 29.88
CA CYS A 14 28.27 5.02 28.92
C CYS A 14 26.76 5.21 29.16
N ILE A 15 26.37 6.42 29.56
CA ILE A 15 24.95 6.84 29.64
C ILE A 15 24.30 7.05 28.27
N GLY A 16 25.06 6.78 27.19
CA GLY A 16 24.74 7.20 25.84
C GLY A 16 23.42 6.66 25.32
N MET A 17 22.62 7.55 24.73
CA MET A 17 21.43 7.21 23.94
C MET A 17 21.83 6.91 22.48
N CYS A 18 22.89 6.12 22.27
CA CYS A 18 23.22 5.60 20.94
C CYS A 18 22.08 4.71 20.45
N GLU A 19 22.03 4.40 19.15
CA GLU A 19 20.93 3.59 18.58
C GLU A 19 20.72 2.26 19.33
N ILE A 20 21.80 1.63 19.80
CA ILE A 20 21.73 0.39 20.58
C ILE A 20 21.20 0.65 21.99
N GLY A 21 21.74 1.62 22.73
CA GLY A 21 21.31 1.95 24.10
C GLY A 21 19.85 2.44 24.14
N LYS A 22 19.48 3.29 23.18
CA LYS A 22 18.11 3.80 23.04
C LYS A 22 17.13 2.69 22.65
N SER A 23 17.53 1.76 21.77
CA SER A 23 16.72 0.57 21.44
C SER A 23 16.57 -0.35 22.64
N ALA A 24 17.60 -0.55 23.46
CA ALA A 24 17.53 -1.40 24.65
C ALA A 24 16.61 -0.83 25.73
N TYR A 25 16.63 0.50 25.93
CA TYR A 25 15.83 1.14 26.98
C TYR A 25 14.40 1.49 26.52
N ARG A 26 14.24 2.03 25.31
CA ARG A 26 12.95 2.54 24.81
C ARG A 26 12.27 1.60 23.82
N GLY A 27 12.95 0.55 23.34
CA GLY A 27 12.40 -0.54 22.54
C GLY A 27 11.37 -0.08 21.51
N HIS A 28 10.10 -0.41 21.77
CA HIS A 28 8.94 -0.11 20.94
C HIS A 28 8.79 1.36 20.54
N GLU A 29 9.20 2.31 21.38
CA GLU A 29 9.06 3.75 21.10
C GLU A 29 9.95 4.25 19.96
N VAL A 30 11.03 3.52 19.64
CA VAL A 30 12.02 3.89 18.61
C VAL A 30 12.03 2.96 17.42
N ILE A 31 11.07 2.03 17.34
CA ILE A 31 10.94 1.11 16.21
C ILE A 31 10.56 1.86 14.92
N TYR A 32 9.75 2.91 15.04
CA TYR A 32 9.20 3.65 13.90
C TYR A 32 9.91 5.00 13.67
N PRO A 33 10.05 5.43 12.40
CA PRO A 33 10.49 6.78 12.07
C PRO A 33 9.63 7.87 12.71
N GLN A 34 10.26 9.00 13.02
CA GLN A 34 9.62 10.18 13.62
C GLN A 34 9.92 11.43 12.78
N PRO A 35 9.01 12.42 12.75
CA PRO A 35 7.72 12.49 13.47
C PRO A 35 6.61 11.64 12.84
N PHE A 36 5.84 10.92 13.67
CA PHE A 36 4.74 10.07 13.21
C PHE A 36 3.60 10.85 12.52
N GLY A 37 3.09 10.29 11.42
CA GLY A 37 1.83 10.74 10.82
C GLY A 37 1.91 12.03 10.00
N ILE A 38 3.11 12.59 9.77
CA ILE A 38 3.34 13.75 8.89
C ILE A 38 4.54 13.56 7.94
N ILE A 39 5.13 12.37 7.93
CA ILE A 39 6.26 12.01 7.07
C ILE A 39 5.95 10.76 6.26
N THR A 40 6.67 10.61 5.15
CA THR A 40 6.85 9.33 4.47
C THR A 40 8.33 9.00 4.51
N THR A 41 8.66 7.73 4.74
CA THR A 41 10.03 7.24 4.83
C THR A 41 10.24 6.06 3.91
N ALA A 42 11.48 5.88 3.46
CA ALA A 42 11.93 4.75 2.65
C ALA A 42 13.26 4.21 3.22
N SER A 43 13.73 3.11 2.63
CA SER A 43 15.01 2.50 2.98
C SER A 43 16.20 3.44 2.73
N GLN A 44 17.21 3.37 3.60
CA GLN A 44 18.53 3.97 3.39
C GLN A 44 19.57 2.94 2.93
N LYS A 45 19.19 1.67 2.76
CA LYS A 45 20.12 0.63 2.31
C LYS A 45 20.57 0.92 0.88
N ALA A 46 21.87 0.77 0.65
CA ALA A 46 22.43 0.73 -0.70
C ALA A 46 22.10 -0.65 -1.31
N TYR A 47 21.16 -0.66 -2.25
CA TYR A 47 20.85 -1.84 -3.05
C TYR A 47 21.93 -2.03 -4.13
N PRO A 48 22.22 -3.27 -4.56
CA PRO A 48 23.31 -3.55 -5.51
C PRO A 48 23.04 -3.01 -6.91
N VAL A 49 21.79 -2.70 -7.26
CA VAL A 49 21.36 -2.13 -8.53
C VAL A 49 20.30 -1.07 -8.26
N ASP A 50 20.40 0.07 -8.94
CA ASP A 50 19.44 1.16 -8.90
C ASP A 50 19.30 1.80 -10.30
N LEU A 51 18.51 2.88 -10.41
CA LEU A 51 18.31 3.57 -11.68
C LEU A 51 19.59 4.21 -12.24
N ALA A 52 20.62 4.47 -11.44
CA ALA A 52 21.90 5.00 -11.94
C ALA A 52 22.70 3.95 -12.73
N HIS A 53 22.37 2.67 -12.57
CA HIS A 53 22.94 1.58 -13.37
C HIS A 53 22.23 1.39 -14.72
N PHE A 54 21.07 2.03 -14.91
CA PHE A 54 20.30 1.94 -16.15
C PHE A 54 20.79 2.99 -17.17
N ASN A 55 21.18 2.55 -18.36
CA ASN A 55 21.57 3.44 -19.46
C ASN A 55 20.56 3.34 -20.61
N ILE A 56 20.01 4.48 -21.02
CA ILE A 56 19.16 4.57 -22.22
C ILE A 56 20.05 4.88 -23.41
N MET A 57 20.21 3.91 -24.31
CA MET A 57 21.02 4.05 -25.52
C MET A 57 20.13 4.56 -26.67
N GLY A 58 20.30 5.82 -27.05
CA GLY A 58 19.65 6.38 -28.23
C GLY A 58 20.21 5.79 -29.53
N THR A 59 19.43 5.87 -30.61
CA THR A 59 19.83 5.50 -31.98
C THR A 59 19.82 6.73 -32.88
N ALA A 60 20.76 6.80 -33.82
CA ALA A 60 20.78 7.83 -34.88
C ALA A 60 19.97 7.43 -36.12
N VAL A 61 19.34 6.24 -36.11
CA VAL A 61 18.56 5.70 -37.23
C VAL A 61 17.24 5.12 -36.76
N GLY A 62 16.18 5.34 -37.55
CA GLY A 62 14.84 4.83 -37.31
C GLY A 62 14.01 5.65 -36.31
N ALA A 63 12.73 5.31 -36.19
CA ALA A 63 11.80 5.80 -35.19
C ALA A 63 10.80 4.68 -34.85
N ALA A 64 10.26 4.67 -33.63
CA ALA A 64 9.23 3.74 -33.19
C ALA A 64 7.92 4.50 -32.94
N GLY A 65 6.80 3.97 -33.43
CA GLY A 65 5.47 4.60 -33.28
C GLY A 65 5.17 5.72 -34.28
N ILE A 66 6.17 6.21 -35.01
CA ILE A 66 6.03 7.23 -36.05
C ILE A 66 7.03 6.95 -37.19
N GLU A 67 6.84 7.60 -38.33
CA GLU A 67 7.74 7.54 -39.48
C GLU A 67 9.15 8.06 -39.13
N ALA A 68 10.17 7.37 -39.63
CA ALA A 68 11.58 7.73 -39.42
C ALA A 68 12.00 8.90 -40.33
N ASP A 69 11.53 10.09 -39.98
CA ASP A 69 11.72 11.33 -40.72
C ASP A 69 11.96 12.50 -39.73
N SER A 70 12.92 13.37 -40.03
CA SER A 70 13.34 14.45 -39.11
C SER A 70 12.28 15.53 -38.89
N ASP A 71 11.35 15.71 -39.82
CA ASP A 71 10.24 16.67 -39.68
C ASP A 71 9.05 16.06 -38.90
N LYS A 72 9.02 14.73 -38.76
CA LYS A 72 7.95 14.00 -38.05
C LYS A 72 8.36 13.51 -36.67
N ALA A 73 9.56 12.95 -36.52
CA ALA A 73 10.07 12.36 -35.28
C ALA A 73 10.59 13.42 -34.30
N ILE A 74 9.71 14.33 -33.88
CA ILE A 74 10.00 15.42 -32.95
C ILE A 74 9.34 15.19 -31.59
N PHE A 75 9.92 15.74 -30.51
CA PHE A 75 9.44 15.54 -29.14
C PHE A 75 7.94 15.80 -28.91
N PRO A 76 7.31 16.83 -29.51
CA PRO A 76 5.87 17.05 -29.34
C PRO A 76 4.96 15.95 -29.90
N ASN A 77 5.46 15.11 -30.79
CA ASN A 77 4.70 14.02 -31.41
C ASN A 77 4.81 12.70 -30.62
N VAL A 78 5.49 12.69 -29.47
CA VAL A 78 5.56 11.49 -28.61
C VAL A 78 4.19 11.17 -28.05
N ASP A 79 3.70 9.98 -28.39
CA ASP A 79 2.50 9.41 -27.79
C ASP A 79 2.88 8.58 -26.55
N LEU A 80 2.30 8.96 -25.40
CA LEU A 80 2.49 8.27 -24.12
C LEU A 80 1.27 7.41 -23.74
N GLU A 81 0.24 7.37 -24.60
CA GLU A 81 -0.93 6.54 -24.35
C GLU A 81 -0.56 5.07 -24.27
N THR A 82 -1.12 4.38 -23.28
CA THR A 82 -0.89 2.95 -23.08
C THR A 82 -2.13 2.29 -22.49
N ARG A 83 -2.09 0.97 -22.34
CA ARG A 83 -3.22 0.18 -21.88
C ARG A 83 -2.80 -0.91 -20.90
N LEU A 84 -3.64 -1.17 -19.91
CA LEU A 84 -3.51 -2.26 -18.93
C LEU A 84 -4.67 -3.25 -19.03
N GLY A 85 -4.49 -4.41 -18.40
CA GLY A 85 -5.44 -5.51 -18.37
C GLY A 85 -5.25 -6.52 -19.48
N HIS A 86 -5.75 -7.74 -19.29
CA HIS A 86 -5.57 -8.84 -20.24
C HIS A 86 -6.15 -8.53 -21.63
N ASP A 87 -7.19 -7.69 -21.68
CA ASP A 87 -7.90 -7.24 -22.88
C ASP A 87 -7.46 -5.82 -23.34
N LYS A 88 -6.50 -5.19 -22.65
CA LYS A 88 -6.08 -3.80 -22.86
C LYS A 88 -7.23 -2.77 -22.71
N GLY A 89 -8.24 -3.10 -21.91
CA GLY A 89 -9.43 -2.27 -21.73
C GLY A 89 -9.23 -1.07 -20.79
N ILE A 90 -8.24 -1.10 -19.90
CA ILE A 90 -7.89 0.05 -19.05
C ILE A 90 -7.02 1.01 -19.87
N LYS A 91 -7.56 2.16 -20.27
CA LYS A 91 -6.87 3.18 -21.09
C LYS A 91 -6.12 4.18 -20.22
N LEU A 92 -4.85 4.44 -20.53
CA LEU A 92 -4.04 5.42 -19.81
C LEU A 92 -3.52 6.48 -20.77
N ARG A 93 -3.55 7.75 -20.37
CA ARG A 93 -2.88 8.82 -21.14
C ARG A 93 -1.39 8.89 -20.88
N LEU A 94 -0.98 8.40 -19.71
CA LEU A 94 0.41 8.35 -19.27
C LEU A 94 0.70 6.98 -18.67
N PRO A 95 1.91 6.43 -18.85
CA PRO A 95 2.33 5.16 -18.27
C PRO A 95 2.69 5.32 -16.79
N ILE A 96 1.79 5.91 -16.00
CA ILE A 96 1.98 6.25 -14.58
C ILE A 96 0.81 5.70 -13.80
N VAL A 97 1.09 5.06 -12.67
CA VAL A 97 0.10 4.57 -11.71
C VAL A 97 0.42 5.16 -10.34
N ILE A 98 -0.57 5.71 -9.66
CA ILE A 98 -0.43 6.11 -8.26
C ILE A 98 -0.81 4.90 -7.38
N PRO A 99 0.15 4.31 -6.64
CA PRO A 99 -0.08 3.06 -5.92
C PRO A 99 -0.93 3.28 -4.66
N GLY A 100 -1.38 2.17 -4.07
CA GLY A 100 -2.15 2.17 -2.82
C GLY A 100 -1.36 2.83 -1.69
N LEU A 101 -1.81 4.00 -1.25
CA LEU A 101 -1.18 4.76 -0.18
C LEU A 101 -1.63 4.23 1.19
N GLY A 102 -0.76 3.48 1.87
CA GLY A 102 -1.11 2.74 3.10
C GLY A 102 -1.43 3.60 4.33
N SER A 103 -1.01 4.87 4.37
CA SER A 103 -1.38 5.79 5.45
C SER A 103 -2.74 6.41 5.19
N THR A 104 -3.81 5.74 5.61
CA THR A 104 -5.20 6.16 5.35
C THR A 104 -5.47 7.63 5.67
N ASN A 105 -4.96 8.13 6.81
CA ASN A 105 -5.12 9.54 7.22
C ASN A 105 -4.38 10.53 6.30
N ILE A 106 -3.08 10.28 6.02
CA ILE A 106 -2.28 11.15 5.13
C ILE A 106 -2.84 11.15 3.71
N ALA A 107 -3.20 9.97 3.21
CA ALA A 107 -3.85 9.82 1.92
C ALA A 107 -5.20 10.56 1.91
N SER A 108 -5.97 10.53 3.01
CA SER A 108 -7.26 11.23 3.10
C SER A 108 -7.08 12.75 2.97
N GLN A 109 -6.12 13.31 3.70
CA GLN A 109 -5.84 14.76 3.72
C GLN A 109 -5.38 15.30 2.37
N ASN A 110 -4.70 14.48 1.57
CA ASN A 110 -4.21 14.85 0.24
C ASN A 110 -5.09 14.30 -0.90
N TRP A 111 -6.22 13.65 -0.58
CA TRP A 111 -6.97 12.85 -1.54
C TRP A 111 -7.54 13.68 -2.68
N GLU A 112 -7.96 14.91 -2.41
CA GLU A 112 -8.56 15.78 -3.42
C GLU A 112 -7.59 16.07 -4.58
N GLY A 113 -6.37 16.49 -4.26
CA GLY A 113 -5.33 16.71 -5.28
C GLY A 113 -4.94 15.43 -6.01
N LEU A 114 -4.83 14.31 -5.29
CA LEU A 114 -4.50 13.00 -5.89
C LEU A 114 -5.60 12.52 -6.85
N ALA A 115 -6.86 12.53 -6.42
CA ALA A 115 -7.99 12.04 -7.18
C ALA A 115 -8.25 12.89 -8.42
N ILE A 116 -8.39 14.21 -8.24
CA ILE A 116 -8.67 15.14 -9.34
C ILE A 116 -7.50 15.15 -10.33
N GLY A 117 -6.26 15.26 -9.83
CA GLY A 117 -5.06 15.29 -10.67
C GLY A 117 -4.89 14.01 -11.49
N SER A 118 -5.05 12.85 -10.87
CA SER A 118 -4.94 11.54 -11.54
C SER A 118 -6.07 11.31 -12.55
N ALA A 119 -7.31 11.67 -12.20
CA ALA A 119 -8.46 11.51 -13.09
C ALA A 119 -8.34 12.38 -14.35
N ILE A 120 -7.94 13.66 -14.21
CA ILE A 120 -7.71 14.57 -15.35
C ILE A 120 -6.51 14.12 -16.19
N ALA A 121 -5.44 13.65 -15.53
CA ALA A 121 -4.26 13.14 -16.21
C ALA A 121 -4.52 11.78 -16.90
N GLY A 122 -5.66 11.13 -16.67
CA GLY A 122 -5.99 9.84 -17.27
C GLY A 122 -5.07 8.72 -16.77
N THR A 123 -4.67 8.76 -15.51
CA THR A 123 -3.82 7.74 -14.85
C THR A 123 -4.60 6.96 -13.81
N PRO A 124 -4.22 5.71 -13.47
CA PRO A 124 -4.88 4.99 -12.40
C PRO A 124 -4.46 5.50 -11.02
N LEU A 125 -5.41 5.50 -10.10
CA LEU A 125 -5.20 5.82 -8.69
C LEU A 125 -5.71 4.66 -7.84
N THR A 126 -4.85 4.12 -6.99
CA THR A 126 -5.23 3.05 -6.05
C THR A 126 -5.53 3.62 -4.67
N ILE A 127 -6.73 3.34 -4.17
CA ILE A 127 -7.12 3.52 -2.77
C ILE A 127 -6.47 2.40 -1.96
N GLY A 128 -5.65 2.75 -0.96
CA GLY A 128 -4.93 1.79 -0.11
C GLY A 128 -5.83 1.00 0.85
N GLU A 129 -5.23 0.05 1.57
CA GLU A 129 -5.89 -0.83 2.53
C GLU A 129 -6.49 -0.11 3.77
N ASN A 130 -7.38 -0.80 4.47
CA ASN A 130 -7.98 -0.45 5.77
C ASN A 130 -8.83 0.83 5.81
N VAL A 131 -9.23 1.40 4.66
CA VAL A 131 -10.05 2.63 4.64
C VAL A 131 -11.37 2.42 5.40
N CYS A 132 -12.15 1.39 5.07
CA CYS A 132 -13.44 1.13 5.73
C CYS A 132 -13.28 0.73 7.19
N GLY A 133 -12.30 -0.13 7.50
CA GLY A 133 -12.08 -0.57 8.87
C GLY A 133 -11.61 0.53 9.81
N MET A 134 -10.91 1.56 9.30
CA MET A 134 -10.44 2.72 10.08
C MET A 134 -11.45 3.86 10.18
N ASP A 135 -12.42 3.90 9.27
CA ASP A 135 -13.48 4.89 9.22
C ASP A 135 -14.52 4.62 10.31
N VAL A 136 -14.63 5.54 11.28
CA VAL A 136 -15.54 5.42 12.42
C VAL A 136 -17.02 5.46 11.99
N GLU A 137 -17.31 6.10 10.86
CA GLU A 137 -18.66 6.22 10.29
C GLU A 137 -19.07 4.99 9.47
N SER A 138 -18.13 4.04 9.24
CA SER A 138 -18.44 2.82 8.51
C SER A 138 -19.40 1.90 9.27
N LYS A 139 -20.40 1.39 8.55
CA LYS A 139 -21.39 0.42 9.05
C LYS A 139 -20.99 -0.97 8.59
N ILE A 140 -20.92 -1.88 9.56
CA ILE A 140 -20.56 -3.29 9.34
C ILE A 140 -21.71 -4.13 9.89
N GLU A 141 -22.32 -4.92 9.02
CA GLU A 141 -23.43 -5.80 9.35
C GLU A 141 -23.05 -7.23 8.98
N ASN A 142 -23.25 -8.18 9.92
CA ASN A 142 -22.90 -9.59 9.72
C ASN A 142 -21.43 -9.80 9.27
N GLY A 143 -20.53 -8.96 9.76
CA GLY A 143 -19.10 -9.01 9.41
C GLY A 143 -18.74 -8.41 8.05
N ARG A 144 -19.69 -7.84 7.30
CA ARG A 144 -19.44 -7.21 5.99
C ARG A 144 -19.69 -5.70 6.04
N VAL A 145 -18.87 -4.93 5.33
CA VAL A 145 -19.09 -3.49 5.14
C VAL A 145 -20.33 -3.28 4.27
N VAL A 146 -21.28 -2.50 4.78
CA VAL A 146 -22.47 -2.09 4.03
C VAL A 146 -22.47 -0.60 3.70
N HIS A 147 -21.63 0.19 4.38
CA HIS A 147 -21.45 1.61 4.12
C HIS A 147 -20.09 2.09 4.66
N SER A 148 -19.42 2.97 3.92
CA SER A 148 -18.22 3.70 4.37
C SER A 148 -18.18 5.08 3.72
N THR A 149 -18.26 6.11 4.56
CA THR A 149 -18.21 7.52 4.14
C THR A 149 -16.89 7.84 3.46
N ASP A 150 -15.75 7.40 4.02
CA ASP A 150 -14.44 7.73 3.45
C ASP A 150 -14.21 7.01 2.11
N LEU A 151 -14.53 5.72 2.00
CA LEU A 151 -14.34 5.00 0.74
C LEU A 151 -15.25 5.55 -0.37
N GLU A 152 -16.51 5.82 -0.06
CA GLU A 152 -17.48 6.37 -1.02
C GLU A 152 -17.05 7.75 -1.53
N ARG A 153 -16.59 8.64 -0.63
CA ARG A 153 -16.01 9.94 -1.01
C ARG A 153 -14.82 9.76 -1.95
N ARG A 154 -13.91 8.83 -1.64
CA ARG A 154 -12.69 8.63 -2.43
C ARG A 154 -12.97 8.16 -3.85
N VAL A 155 -13.88 7.20 -3.99
CA VAL A 155 -14.29 6.64 -5.28
C VAL A 155 -15.02 7.69 -6.11
N LYS A 156 -16.04 8.34 -5.53
CA LYS A 156 -16.86 9.34 -6.23
C LYS A 156 -16.04 10.51 -6.76
N LEU A 157 -15.10 11.02 -5.95
CA LEU A 157 -14.28 12.16 -6.35
C LEU A 157 -13.40 11.84 -7.58
N TYR A 158 -12.85 10.63 -7.68
CA TYR A 158 -12.11 10.24 -8.88
C TYR A 158 -13.05 10.12 -10.10
N GLN A 159 -14.18 9.42 -9.92
CA GLN A 159 -15.15 9.18 -11.00
C GLN A 159 -15.76 10.47 -11.55
N GLU A 160 -16.03 11.46 -10.68
CA GLU A 160 -16.57 12.77 -11.07
C GLU A 160 -15.64 13.52 -12.04
N TRP A 161 -14.33 13.39 -11.85
CA TRP A 161 -13.32 14.10 -12.64
C TRP A 161 -12.73 13.27 -13.78
N GLN A 162 -13.10 11.99 -13.88
CA GLN A 162 -12.64 11.10 -14.93
C GLN A 162 -13.18 11.55 -16.29
N ARG A 163 -12.33 11.53 -17.33
CA ARG A 163 -12.68 11.98 -18.69
C ARG A 163 -12.42 10.90 -19.72
N ASP A 164 -13.32 10.80 -20.69
CA ASP A 164 -13.17 9.98 -21.91
C ASP A 164 -12.88 8.49 -21.66
N GLY A 165 -13.17 7.99 -20.46
CA GLY A 165 -12.88 6.62 -20.03
C GLY A 165 -11.38 6.32 -19.86
N TYR A 166 -10.54 7.33 -19.63
CA TYR A 166 -9.13 7.15 -19.29
C TYR A 166 -8.90 7.09 -17.78
N GLY A 167 -7.86 6.37 -17.37
CA GLY A 167 -7.55 6.07 -15.98
C GLY A 167 -8.50 5.05 -15.36
N ALA A 168 -8.23 4.67 -14.13
CA ALA A 168 -9.10 3.82 -13.32
C ALA A 168 -8.90 4.10 -11.83
N ILE A 169 -10.00 4.11 -11.07
CA ILE A 169 -9.94 4.03 -9.61
C ILE A 169 -9.82 2.55 -9.22
N VAL A 170 -8.81 2.22 -8.43
CA VAL A 170 -8.53 0.86 -7.97
C VAL A 170 -8.75 0.80 -6.47
N VAL A 171 -9.48 -0.20 -5.97
CA VAL A 171 -9.61 -0.43 -4.52
C VAL A 171 -8.74 -1.60 -4.11
N GLN A 172 -7.78 -1.36 -3.21
CA GLN A 172 -6.89 -2.37 -2.68
C GLN A 172 -7.42 -2.95 -1.38
N ALA A 173 -7.26 -4.27 -1.19
CA ALA A 173 -7.61 -4.96 0.05
C ALA A 173 -6.47 -5.85 0.57
N ASN A 174 -6.26 -5.76 1.88
CA ASN A 174 -5.43 -6.70 2.62
C ASN A 174 -6.30 -7.81 3.29
N VAL A 175 -5.70 -8.58 4.20
CA VAL A 175 -6.39 -9.67 4.92
C VAL A 175 -7.61 -9.18 5.72
N GLU A 176 -7.48 -8.04 6.41
CA GLU A 176 -8.59 -7.46 7.18
C GLU A 176 -9.72 -6.96 6.28
N ASP A 177 -9.38 -6.28 5.19
CA ASP A 177 -10.35 -5.79 4.21
C ASP A 177 -11.11 -6.94 3.54
N GLY A 178 -10.41 -8.04 3.22
CA GLY A 178 -11.03 -9.25 2.67
C GLY A 178 -12.04 -9.89 3.62
N ARG A 179 -11.73 -9.97 4.92
CA ARG A 179 -12.68 -10.46 5.95
C ARG A 179 -13.92 -9.57 6.08
N LEU A 180 -13.78 -8.29 5.78
CA LEU A 180 -14.84 -7.30 5.83
C LEU A 180 -15.62 -7.18 4.50
N GLY A 181 -15.25 -7.93 3.47
CA GLY A 181 -15.91 -7.88 2.16
C GLY A 181 -15.79 -6.52 1.46
N VAL A 182 -14.69 -5.80 1.70
CA VAL A 182 -14.51 -4.41 1.23
C VAL A 182 -14.51 -4.32 -0.29
N LEU A 183 -13.89 -5.28 -0.99
CA LEU A 183 -13.83 -5.28 -2.45
C LEU A 183 -15.22 -5.53 -3.04
N GLU A 184 -15.98 -6.48 -2.51
CA GLU A 184 -17.35 -6.71 -2.96
C GLU A 184 -18.25 -5.51 -2.70
N TYR A 185 -18.13 -4.86 -1.54
CA TYR A 185 -18.82 -3.59 -1.28
C TYR A 185 -18.46 -2.52 -2.32
N ALA A 186 -17.18 -2.35 -2.63
CA ALA A 186 -16.72 -1.38 -3.62
C ALA A 186 -17.27 -1.67 -5.03
N ILE A 187 -17.31 -2.94 -5.43
CA ILE A 187 -17.86 -3.36 -6.72
C ILE A 187 -19.38 -3.15 -6.75
N GLU A 188 -20.10 -3.76 -5.80
CA GLU A 188 -21.56 -3.86 -5.79
C GLU A 188 -22.25 -2.52 -5.50
N LYS A 189 -21.65 -1.66 -4.66
CA LYS A 189 -22.28 -0.42 -4.18
C LYS A 189 -21.65 0.84 -4.75
N LEU A 190 -20.35 0.81 -5.07
CA LEU A 190 -19.62 1.99 -5.55
C LEU A 190 -19.26 1.92 -7.04
N GLY A 191 -19.58 0.81 -7.73
CA GLY A 191 -19.33 0.64 -9.16
C GLY A 191 -17.84 0.62 -9.52
N VAL A 192 -16.99 0.16 -8.59
CA VAL A 192 -15.56 0.01 -8.85
C VAL A 192 -15.32 -1.18 -9.77
N GLU A 193 -14.71 -0.94 -10.93
CA GLU A 193 -14.41 -1.99 -11.92
C GLU A 193 -13.07 -2.71 -11.65
N VAL A 194 -12.10 -2.03 -11.01
CA VAL A 194 -10.73 -2.52 -10.79
C VAL A 194 -10.46 -2.72 -9.30
N VAL A 195 -10.06 -3.92 -8.92
CA VAL A 195 -9.71 -4.25 -7.53
C VAL A 195 -8.32 -4.85 -7.43
N GLU A 196 -7.63 -4.59 -6.32
CA GLU A 196 -6.27 -5.06 -6.09
C GLU A 196 -6.19 -5.91 -4.82
N LEU A 197 -5.75 -7.16 -4.97
CA LEU A 197 -5.34 -7.97 -3.82
C LEU A 197 -3.95 -7.54 -3.40
N LYS A 198 -3.71 -7.36 -2.10
CA LYS A 198 -2.41 -6.96 -1.57
C LYS A 198 -1.79 -8.09 -0.76
N TRP A 199 -0.68 -8.65 -1.25
CA TRP A 199 0.13 -9.57 -0.45
C TRP A 199 1.14 -8.81 0.40
N GLY A 200 1.78 -7.78 -0.16
CA GLY A 200 2.84 -7.03 0.52
C GLY A 200 3.03 -5.60 0.01
N GLN A 201 4.14 -4.99 0.45
CA GLN A 201 4.59 -3.68 -0.04
C GLN A 201 6.12 -3.59 0.01
N GLY A 202 6.72 -2.69 -0.77
CA GLY A 202 8.19 -2.61 -0.87
C GLY A 202 8.92 -2.17 0.42
N ALA A 203 8.24 -1.46 1.32
CA ALA A 203 8.85 -0.96 2.55
C ALA A 203 8.95 -2.02 3.66
N LYS A 204 8.16 -3.09 3.57
CA LYS A 204 8.06 -4.13 4.60
C LYS A 204 7.27 -5.33 4.10
N ASP A 205 7.71 -6.51 4.50
CA ASP A 205 7.06 -7.79 4.19
C ASP A 205 5.98 -8.18 5.22
N ILE A 206 5.53 -7.21 6.01
CA ILE A 206 4.41 -7.34 6.95
C ILE A 206 3.29 -6.38 6.56
N GLY A 207 2.13 -6.53 7.19
CA GLY A 207 0.99 -5.68 6.89
C GLY A 207 1.16 -4.22 7.35
N GLY A 208 0.15 -3.38 7.07
CA GLY A 208 0.09 -2.02 7.59
C GLY A 208 0.25 -1.95 9.11
N GLU A 209 0.67 -0.79 9.61
CA GLU A 209 0.85 -0.48 11.03
C GLU A 209 0.27 0.91 11.25
N VAL A 210 -0.49 1.13 12.34
CA VAL A 210 -1.01 2.47 12.69
C VAL A 210 -1.02 2.66 14.20
N LYS A 211 -0.66 3.85 14.67
CA LYS A 211 -0.85 4.26 16.06
C LYS A 211 -2.22 4.90 16.30
N VAL A 212 -2.87 4.53 17.40
CA VAL A 212 -4.22 4.96 17.78
C VAL A 212 -4.19 5.59 19.18
N LYS A 213 -4.47 6.89 19.24
CA LYS A 213 -4.42 7.69 20.48
C LYS A 213 -5.72 7.69 21.30
N SER A 214 -6.79 7.09 20.79
CA SER A 214 -8.10 7.03 21.47
C SER A 214 -8.41 5.60 21.86
N LEU A 215 -8.77 5.41 23.13
CA LEU A 215 -9.20 4.12 23.64
C LEU A 215 -10.48 3.65 22.92
N GLU A 216 -11.43 4.56 22.71
CA GLU A 216 -12.71 4.26 22.04
C GLU A 216 -12.48 3.75 20.63
N LYS A 217 -11.57 4.39 19.88
CA LYS A 217 -11.17 3.95 18.55
C LYS A 217 -10.42 2.62 18.59
N ALA A 218 -9.52 2.42 19.54
CA ALA A 218 -8.81 1.15 19.71
C ALA A 218 -9.79 -0.01 19.98
N GLN A 219 -10.76 0.19 20.86
CA GLN A 219 -11.82 -0.78 21.17
C GLN A 219 -12.72 -1.06 19.95
N LEU A 220 -13.07 -0.02 19.19
CA LEU A 220 -13.83 -0.18 17.94
C LEU A 220 -13.08 -1.08 16.96
N LEU A 221 -11.79 -0.82 16.72
CA LEU A 221 -10.97 -1.62 15.81
C LEU A 221 -10.86 -3.07 16.29
N LYS A 222 -10.65 -3.30 17.59
CA LYS A 222 -10.63 -4.64 18.18
C LYS A 222 -11.94 -5.39 17.94
N ARG A 223 -13.10 -4.73 18.13
CA ARG A 223 -14.42 -5.31 17.85
C ARG A 223 -14.64 -5.60 16.36
N ARG A 224 -14.03 -4.82 15.46
CA ARG A 224 -14.01 -5.08 14.01
C ARG A 224 -13.05 -6.21 13.59
N GLY A 225 -12.40 -6.88 14.55
CA GLY A 225 -11.52 -8.02 14.29
C GLY A 225 -10.06 -7.67 14.00
N TYR A 226 -9.65 -6.42 14.20
CA TYR A 226 -8.24 -6.01 14.09
C TYR A 226 -7.40 -6.53 15.26
N VAL A 227 -6.11 -6.70 15.01
CA VAL A 227 -5.12 -6.91 16.07
C VAL A 227 -4.75 -5.54 16.63
N VAL A 228 -5.08 -5.32 17.91
CA VAL A 228 -4.78 -4.07 18.63
C VAL A 228 -4.03 -4.44 19.91
N LEU A 229 -2.87 -3.80 20.10
CA LEU A 229 -1.95 -4.03 21.20
C LEU A 229 -1.57 -2.69 21.85
N PRO A 230 -1.51 -2.58 23.18
CA PRO A 230 -2.04 -3.54 24.16
C PRO A 230 -3.56 -3.80 23.97
N ASP A 231 -4.12 -4.86 24.56
CA ASP A 231 -5.54 -5.19 24.34
C ASP A 231 -6.45 -4.09 24.92
N PRO A 232 -7.22 -3.35 24.08
CA PRO A 232 -8.03 -2.22 24.55
C PRO A 232 -9.30 -2.66 25.30
N LEU A 233 -9.58 -3.97 25.38
CA LEU A 233 -10.69 -4.55 26.14
C LEU A 233 -10.26 -5.14 27.48
N ASP A 234 -8.95 -5.23 27.76
CA ASP A 234 -8.43 -5.67 29.05
C ASP A 234 -8.52 -4.52 30.09
N PRO A 235 -9.28 -4.68 31.19
CA PRO A 235 -9.42 -3.64 32.21
C PRO A 235 -8.10 -3.11 32.76
N ALA A 236 -7.08 -3.96 32.89
CA ALA A 236 -5.77 -3.55 33.38
C ALA A 236 -5.07 -2.60 32.40
N ARG A 237 -5.16 -2.89 31.09
CA ARG A 237 -4.60 -2.03 30.04
C ARG A 237 -5.35 -0.71 29.92
N VAL A 238 -6.67 -0.73 30.11
CA VAL A 238 -7.51 0.48 30.13
C VAL A 238 -7.11 1.41 31.29
N GLU A 239 -6.90 0.86 32.48
CA GLU A 239 -6.44 1.63 33.64
C GLU A 239 -5.03 2.20 33.42
N GLU A 240 -4.11 1.39 32.88
CA GLU A 240 -2.75 1.82 32.52
C GLU A 240 -2.76 2.98 31.51
N PHE A 241 -3.61 2.91 30.47
CA PHE A 241 -3.80 3.99 29.50
C PHE A 241 -4.33 5.26 30.18
N GLY A 242 -5.34 5.13 31.05
CA GLY A 242 -5.90 6.25 31.79
C GLY A 242 -4.91 6.92 32.76
N LYS A 243 -3.95 6.16 33.28
CA LYS A 243 -2.84 6.65 34.11
C LYS A 243 -1.66 7.20 33.30
N GLY A 244 -1.67 7.08 31.98
CA GLY A 244 -0.57 7.51 31.11
C GLY A 244 0.67 6.61 31.15
N VAL A 245 0.52 5.34 31.59
CA VAL A 245 1.62 4.34 31.55
C VAL A 245 2.07 4.10 30.11
N PHE A 246 1.11 4.11 29.18
CA PHE A 246 1.33 4.25 27.75
C PHE A 246 0.29 5.20 27.16
N THR A 247 0.59 5.81 26.03
CA THR A 247 -0.21 6.91 25.46
C THR A 247 -0.84 6.58 24.11
N GLU A 248 -0.52 5.42 23.53
CA GLU A 248 -0.94 5.04 22.18
C GLU A 248 -1.12 3.51 22.09
N PHE A 249 -2.14 3.06 21.37
CA PHE A 249 -2.31 1.68 20.93
C PHE A 249 -1.71 1.48 19.54
N GLU A 250 -1.27 0.27 19.25
CA GLU A 250 -0.78 -0.15 17.94
C GLU A 250 -1.79 -1.08 17.28
N ARG A 251 -2.17 -0.76 16.04
CA ARG A 251 -3.01 -1.64 15.20
C ARG A 251 -2.13 -2.29 14.16
N HIS A 252 -2.09 -3.62 14.22
CA HIS A 252 -1.27 -4.49 13.37
C HIS A 252 -2.16 -5.18 12.33
N SER A 253 -1.77 -5.11 11.05
CA SER A 253 -2.40 -5.93 10.01
C SER A 253 -1.81 -7.34 10.06
N ARG A 254 -2.63 -8.37 9.83
CA ARG A 254 -2.14 -9.75 9.79
C ARG A 254 -1.21 -9.96 8.60
N VAL A 255 -0.19 -10.80 8.82
CA VAL A 255 0.64 -11.32 7.73
C VAL A 255 -0.18 -12.36 6.96
N GLY A 256 -0.35 -12.15 5.66
CA GLY A 256 -1.07 -13.09 4.79
C GLY A 256 -0.30 -14.40 4.61
N MET A 257 -0.97 -15.53 4.86
CA MET A 257 -0.44 -16.86 4.59
C MET A 257 -0.96 -17.34 3.25
N VAL A 258 -0.30 -16.91 2.18
CA VAL A 258 -0.74 -17.16 0.81
C VAL A 258 -0.61 -18.64 0.47
N ASN A 259 -1.67 -19.23 -0.07
CA ASN A 259 -1.65 -20.52 -0.75
C ASN A 259 -2.41 -20.42 -2.08
N GLU A 260 -2.20 -21.42 -2.94
CA GLU A 260 -2.71 -21.42 -4.32
C GLU A 260 -4.24 -21.48 -4.39
N GLU A 261 -4.85 -22.37 -3.60
CA GLU A 261 -6.29 -22.64 -3.62
C GLU A 261 -7.09 -21.41 -3.16
N ASP A 262 -6.73 -20.83 -2.01
CA ASP A 262 -7.40 -19.65 -1.45
C ASP A 262 -7.28 -18.44 -2.38
N PHE A 263 -6.15 -18.28 -3.07
CA PHE A 263 -5.97 -17.17 -4.01
C PHE A 263 -6.86 -17.33 -5.25
N LEU A 264 -6.90 -18.53 -5.84
CA LEU A 264 -7.77 -18.83 -6.98
C LEU A 264 -9.24 -18.66 -6.61
N GLU A 265 -9.64 -19.10 -5.42
CA GLU A 265 -11.00 -18.92 -4.92
C GLU A 265 -11.32 -17.43 -4.73
N SER A 266 -10.44 -16.66 -4.10
CA SER A 266 -10.61 -15.23 -3.90
C SER A 266 -10.84 -14.49 -5.22
N VAL A 267 -10.01 -14.78 -6.24
CA VAL A 267 -10.18 -14.20 -7.59
C VAL A 267 -11.51 -14.62 -8.22
N SER A 268 -11.92 -15.89 -8.07
CA SER A 268 -13.21 -16.38 -8.56
C SER A 268 -14.38 -15.65 -7.91
N GLN A 269 -14.33 -15.44 -6.59
CA GLN A 269 -15.36 -14.73 -5.83
C GLN A 269 -15.46 -13.27 -6.26
N LEU A 270 -14.34 -12.57 -6.44
CA LEU A 270 -14.33 -11.19 -6.91
C LEU A 270 -14.90 -11.04 -8.33
N ARG A 271 -14.57 -11.97 -9.24
CA ARG A 271 -15.19 -12.00 -10.58
C ARG A 271 -16.71 -12.22 -10.50
N LYS A 272 -17.18 -13.10 -9.62
CA LYS A 272 -18.62 -13.32 -9.38
C LYS A 272 -19.30 -12.08 -8.79
N ALA A 273 -18.60 -11.33 -7.95
CA ALA A 273 -19.10 -10.07 -7.40
C ALA A 273 -19.20 -8.95 -8.46
N GLY A 274 -18.53 -9.11 -9.61
CA GLY A 274 -18.58 -8.18 -10.74
C GLY A 274 -17.28 -7.44 -11.02
N ALA A 275 -16.16 -7.80 -10.38
CA ALA A 275 -14.86 -7.22 -10.71
C ALA A 275 -14.54 -7.47 -12.19
N LYS A 276 -14.30 -6.40 -12.94
CA LYS A 276 -13.92 -6.47 -14.35
C LYS A 276 -12.43 -6.70 -14.52
N TYR A 277 -11.65 -6.06 -13.65
CA TYR A 277 -10.20 -6.16 -13.61
C TYR A 277 -9.73 -6.46 -12.20
N ILE A 278 -8.85 -7.44 -12.06
CA ILE A 278 -8.26 -7.83 -10.77
C ILE A 278 -6.75 -7.75 -10.90
N SER A 279 -6.09 -7.04 -9.98
CA SER A 279 -4.64 -7.02 -9.87
C SER A 279 -4.16 -7.65 -8.58
N LEU A 280 -2.87 -7.98 -8.57
CA LEU A 280 -2.14 -8.38 -7.38
C LEU A 280 -1.00 -7.41 -7.16
N LYS A 281 -0.82 -6.98 -5.91
CA LYS A 281 0.34 -6.26 -5.44
C LYS A 281 1.23 -7.13 -4.56
N THR A 282 2.49 -7.26 -4.95
CA THR A 282 3.52 -7.96 -4.17
C THR A 282 4.30 -6.98 -3.30
N GLY A 283 5.03 -7.51 -2.31
CA GLY A 283 6.08 -6.80 -1.60
C GLY A 283 7.47 -7.23 -2.05
N ALA A 284 8.49 -6.76 -1.34
CA ALA A 284 9.90 -7.04 -1.60
C ALA A 284 10.30 -8.46 -1.15
N TYR A 285 9.50 -9.46 -1.46
CA TYR A 285 9.70 -10.81 -0.96
C TYR A 285 10.90 -11.53 -1.59
N ARG A 286 11.34 -12.61 -0.95
CA ARG A 286 12.35 -13.52 -1.51
C ARG A 286 11.91 -14.07 -2.90
N PRO A 287 12.86 -14.45 -3.78
CA PRO A 287 12.56 -14.88 -5.14
C PRO A 287 11.50 -16.00 -5.27
N ALA A 288 11.47 -16.94 -4.32
CA ALA A 288 10.48 -18.01 -4.31
C ALA A 288 9.03 -17.49 -4.18
N ASP A 289 8.81 -16.42 -3.43
CA ASP A 289 7.47 -15.85 -3.23
C ASP A 289 7.07 -14.94 -4.39
N LEU A 290 8.02 -14.24 -5.03
CA LEU A 290 7.76 -13.58 -6.30
C LEU A 290 7.38 -14.60 -7.39
N ALA A 291 8.09 -15.74 -7.46
CA ALA A 291 7.74 -16.81 -8.39
C ALA A 291 6.33 -17.39 -8.13
N ARG A 292 5.92 -17.52 -6.85
CA ARG A 292 4.55 -17.86 -6.48
C ARG A 292 3.56 -16.82 -6.98
N ALA A 293 3.82 -15.53 -6.77
CA ALA A 293 2.97 -14.44 -7.24
C ALA A 293 2.76 -14.52 -8.75
N VAL A 294 3.83 -14.67 -9.53
CA VAL A 294 3.76 -14.80 -10.99
C VAL A 294 2.97 -16.04 -11.40
N LYS A 295 3.26 -17.21 -10.79
CA LYS A 295 2.55 -18.47 -11.08
C LYS A 295 1.06 -18.34 -10.80
N PHE A 296 0.69 -17.90 -9.60
CA PHE A 296 -0.71 -17.83 -9.17
C PHE A 296 -1.48 -16.77 -9.96
N SER A 297 -0.85 -15.63 -10.24
CA SER A 297 -1.40 -14.58 -11.12
C SER A 297 -1.74 -15.12 -12.50
N SER A 298 -0.84 -15.91 -13.09
CA SER A 298 -1.06 -16.54 -14.39
C SER A 298 -2.20 -17.57 -14.36
N MET A 299 -2.23 -18.43 -13.35
CA MET A 299 -3.29 -19.44 -13.17
C MET A 299 -4.67 -18.80 -12.97
N ALA A 300 -4.73 -17.74 -12.16
CA ALA A 300 -5.95 -16.99 -11.88
C ALA A 300 -6.36 -16.05 -13.02
N LYS A 301 -5.47 -15.85 -14.01
CA LYS A 301 -5.62 -14.90 -15.11
C LYS A 301 -5.97 -13.50 -14.60
N ILE A 302 -5.22 -13.01 -13.62
CA ILE A 302 -5.35 -11.61 -13.19
C ILE A 302 -4.84 -10.67 -14.29
N ASP A 303 -5.26 -9.41 -14.21
CA ASP A 303 -5.13 -8.42 -15.28
C ASP A 303 -3.76 -7.74 -15.32
N TYR A 304 -3.14 -7.55 -14.15
CA TYR A 304 -1.76 -7.14 -14.02
C TYR A 304 -1.21 -7.45 -12.63
N LEU A 305 0.12 -7.52 -12.53
CA LEU A 305 0.88 -7.74 -11.31
C LEU A 305 1.75 -6.51 -11.05
N THR A 306 1.63 -5.90 -9.87
CA THR A 306 2.56 -4.85 -9.42
C THR A 306 3.63 -5.46 -8.54
N ILE A 307 4.90 -5.25 -8.93
CA ILE A 307 6.07 -5.75 -8.21
C ILE A 307 6.70 -4.58 -7.45
N ASP A 308 6.42 -4.48 -6.15
CA ASP A 308 7.13 -3.53 -5.30
C ASP A 308 8.48 -4.11 -4.88
N ALA A 309 9.56 -3.47 -5.28
CA ALA A 309 10.92 -3.79 -4.84
C ALA A 309 11.26 -3.18 -3.47
N ALA A 310 12.33 -3.69 -2.87
CA ALA A 310 12.92 -3.09 -1.68
C ALA A 310 13.34 -1.63 -1.96
N GLY A 311 12.94 -0.70 -1.09
CA GLY A 311 13.09 0.75 -1.30
C GLY A 311 11.76 1.51 -1.44
N GLY A 312 10.63 0.79 -1.50
CA GLY A 312 9.31 1.40 -1.42
C GLY A 312 9.09 2.26 -0.17
N GLY A 313 8.29 3.31 -0.31
CA GLY A 313 7.95 4.22 0.79
C GLY A 313 6.83 3.72 1.69
N THR A 314 6.73 4.29 2.88
CA THR A 314 5.65 4.05 3.84
C THR A 314 5.53 5.23 4.82
N GLY A 315 4.32 5.49 5.32
CA GLY A 315 4.15 6.42 6.43
C GLY A 315 4.33 5.79 7.81
N MET A 316 4.38 4.46 7.91
CA MET A 316 4.69 3.75 9.16
C MET A 316 5.26 2.35 8.86
N SER A 317 6.50 2.10 9.27
CA SER A 317 7.16 0.78 9.21
C SER A 317 8.29 0.72 10.22
N PRO A 318 8.59 -0.46 10.80
CA PRO A 318 9.82 -0.65 11.55
C PRO A 318 11.05 -0.26 10.74
N TRP A 319 11.88 0.65 11.26
CA TRP A 319 13.05 1.18 10.58
C TRP A 319 14.00 0.08 10.10
N ARG A 320 14.27 -0.91 10.96
CA ARG A 320 15.15 -2.03 10.62
C ARG A 320 14.58 -2.92 9.53
N MET A 321 13.26 -3.10 9.46
CA MET A 321 12.69 -3.88 8.35
C MET A 321 12.84 -3.14 7.03
N MET A 322 12.55 -1.83 6.98
CA MET A 322 12.74 -1.05 5.75
C MET A 322 14.17 -1.14 5.22
N ASN A 323 15.15 -1.13 6.12
CA ASN A 323 16.55 -1.16 5.75
C ASN A 323 17.07 -2.56 5.49
N GLU A 324 16.60 -3.59 6.19
CA GLU A 324 17.25 -4.91 6.13
C GLU A 324 16.46 -5.96 5.36
N TRP A 325 15.14 -5.76 5.18
CA TRP A 325 14.27 -6.77 4.59
C TRP A 325 14.05 -6.50 3.10
N GLY A 326 13.88 -7.62 2.41
CA GLY A 326 13.51 -7.68 1.01
C GLY A 326 14.64 -7.54 0.00
N VAL A 327 14.25 -7.76 -1.26
CA VAL A 327 15.10 -7.70 -2.47
C VAL A 327 14.52 -6.70 -3.47
#